data_AF-A0A931QUQ4-F1
#
_entry.id   AF-A0A931QUQ4-F1
#
_cell.length_a   1.000
_cell.length_b   1.000
_cell.length_c   1.000
_cell.angle_alpha   90.00
_cell.angle_beta   90.00
_cell.angle_gamma   90.00
#
_symmetry.space_group_name_H-M   'P 1'
#
loop_
_entity.id
_entity.type
_entity.pdbx_description
1 polymer ?
#
loop_
_entity_poly.entity_id
_entity_poly.type
_entity_poly.pdbx_seq_one_letter_code
_entity_poly.pdbx_strand_id
1 'polypeptide(L)'
;MINIRAPHLQNKYLNKKGFTIIEIMIVLAVASLIMLIVFLAVPALQRNARNTNRTADATKIASSVNECLSNRNNVTTSCDAHDANSQIVGVTLDNTTLRQLTTVNVNTAATSPAASPGAFPADTATANIYFRTKCGTDGSSYSAGNSQQFVVLYNNESSGGGNVNRCISG
;
A
#
# COMPACT_ATOMS: atom_id res chain seq x y z
N MET A 1 28.86 81.79 39.08
CA MET A 1 28.09 80.66 39.65
C MET A 1 27.44 79.92 38.49
N ILE A 2 27.87 78.69 38.19
CA ILE A 2 27.30 77.86 37.11
C ILE A 2 26.47 76.76 37.79
N ASN A 3 25.17 76.72 37.50
CA ASN A 3 24.24 75.73 38.06
C ASN A 3 24.07 74.59 37.05
N ILE A 4 24.63 73.42 37.34
CA ILE A 4 24.50 72.22 36.51
C ILE A 4 23.33 71.40 37.02
N ARG A 5 22.21 71.40 36.28
CA ARG A 5 21.03 70.58 36.55
C ARG A 5 21.26 69.18 35.94
N ALA A 6 21.35 68.15 36.78
CA ALA A 6 21.50 66.77 36.32
C ALA A 6 20.22 66.27 35.62
N PRO A 7 20.33 65.47 34.54
CA PRO A 7 19.17 64.90 33.86
C PRO A 7 18.58 63.72 34.66
N HIS A 8 17.26 63.68 34.78
CA HIS A 8 16.57 62.55 35.38
C HIS A 8 16.66 61.30 34.46
N LEU A 9 17.13 60.17 34.98
CA LEU A 9 17.06 58.90 34.27
C LEU A 9 15.74 58.23 34.64
N GLN A 10 14.73 58.32 33.75
CA GLN A 10 13.45 57.63 33.94
C GLN A 10 13.66 56.13 33.67
N ASN A 11 13.67 55.34 34.74
CA ASN A 11 13.74 53.88 34.68
C ASN A 11 12.41 53.34 34.15
N LYS A 12 12.38 53.01 32.85
CA LYS A 12 11.22 52.45 32.16
C LYS A 12 11.15 50.96 32.52
N TYR A 13 10.43 50.62 33.59
CA TYR A 13 10.09 49.23 33.88
C TYR A 13 9.22 48.70 32.73
N LEU A 14 9.85 47.96 31.82
CA LEU A 14 9.14 47.19 30.80
C LEU A 14 8.23 46.20 31.53
N ASN A 15 6.91 46.41 31.44
CA ASN A 15 5.89 45.48 31.91
C ASN A 15 6.09 44.12 31.21
N LYS A 16 6.93 43.26 31.80
CA LYS A 16 7.07 41.88 31.36
C LYS A 16 5.83 41.14 31.82
N LYS A 17 4.79 41.15 30.97
CA LYS A 17 3.71 40.18 31.04
C LYS A 17 4.33 38.81 30.77
N GLY A 18 4.80 38.15 31.83
CA GLY A 18 5.28 36.78 31.74
C GLY A 18 4.13 35.83 31.42
N PHE A 19 4.39 34.81 30.61
CA PHE A 19 3.47 33.68 30.40
C PHE A 19 3.18 33.01 31.74
N THR A 20 1.91 32.79 32.06
CA THR A 20 1.52 32.23 33.37
C THR A 20 1.77 30.72 33.39
N ILE A 21 2.17 30.16 34.54
CA ILE A 21 2.32 28.70 34.71
C ILE A 21 1.05 27.95 34.32
N ILE A 22 -0.13 28.50 34.68
CA ILE A 22 -1.42 27.89 34.32
C ILE A 22 -1.65 27.86 32.80
N GLU A 23 -1.16 28.87 32.09
CA GLU A 23 -1.30 29.00 30.65
C GLU A 23 -0.48 27.92 29.94
N ILE A 24 0.75 27.71 30.40
CA ILE A 24 1.61 26.63 29.89
C ILE A 24 1.03 25.24 30.23
N MET A 25 0.42 25.07 31.41
CA MET A 25 -0.20 23.78 31.80
C MET A 25 -1.35 23.40 30.87
N ILE A 26 -2.21 24.35 30.51
CA ILE A 26 -3.33 24.10 29.58
C ILE A 26 -2.80 23.75 28.20
N VAL A 27 -1.77 24.45 27.72
CA VAL A 27 -1.17 24.18 26.40
C VAL A 27 -0.55 22.78 26.36
N LEU A 28 0.17 22.37 27.40
CA LEU A 28 0.77 21.04 27.48
C LEU A 28 -0.29 19.93 27.58
N ALA A 29 -1.39 20.18 28.30
CA ALA A 29 -2.49 19.23 28.40
C ALA A 29 -3.14 18.98 27.02
N VAL A 30 -3.46 20.04 26.27
CA VAL A 30 -4.04 19.90 24.93
C VAL A 30 -3.03 19.32 23.94
N ALA A 31 -1.75 19.73 24.00
CA ALA A 31 -0.72 19.22 23.11
C ALA A 31 -0.48 17.70 23.29
N SER A 32 -0.47 17.21 24.53
CA SER A 32 -0.33 15.77 24.82
C SER A 32 -1.54 14.95 24.35
N LEU A 33 -2.76 15.48 24.51
CA LEU A 33 -3.97 14.83 24.03
C LEU A 33 -3.98 14.69 22.51
N ILE A 34 -3.58 15.74 21.78
CA ILE A 34 -3.49 15.71 20.32
C ILE A 34 -2.42 14.71 19.86
N MET A 35 -1.25 14.71 20.50
CA MET A 35 -0.17 13.77 20.17
C MET A 35 -0.61 12.31 20.30
N LEU A 36 -1.41 11.99 21.32
CA LEU A 36 -1.95 10.64 21.50
C LEU A 36 -2.77 10.20 20.27
N ILE A 37 -3.68 11.04 19.79
CA ILE A 37 -4.52 10.71 18.62
C ILE A 37 -3.66 10.57 17.35
N VAL A 38 -2.70 11.48 17.13
CA VAL A 38 -1.83 11.46 15.95
C VAL A 38 -1.00 10.18 15.91
N PHE A 39 -0.44 9.74 17.03
CA PHE A 39 0.36 8.52 17.09
C PHE A 39 -0.45 7.25 16.84
N LEU A 40 -1.75 7.25 17.13
CA LEU A 40 -2.63 6.13 16.77
C LEU A 40 -3.05 6.19 15.29
N ALA A 41 -3.31 7.39 14.76
CA ALA A 41 -3.86 7.58 13.42
C ALA A 41 -2.81 7.44 12.29
N VAL A 42 -1.62 8.03 12.46
CA VAL A 42 -0.55 7.99 11.43
C VAL A 42 -0.17 6.56 11.01
N PRO A 43 0.07 5.59 11.92
CA PRO A 43 0.41 4.24 11.48
C PRO A 43 -0.74 3.57 10.72
N ALA A 44 -1.99 3.87 11.07
CA ALA A 44 -3.15 3.36 10.33
C ALA A 44 -3.21 3.92 8.91
N LEU A 45 -2.98 5.22 8.74
CA LEU A 45 -2.96 5.87 7.43
C LEU A 45 -1.83 5.32 6.53
N GLN A 46 -0.65 5.07 7.10
CA GLN A 46 0.46 4.49 6.36
C GLN A 46 0.14 3.09 5.81
N ARG A 47 -0.52 2.24 6.61
CA ARG A 47 -1.00 0.92 6.16
C ARG A 47 -2.00 1.05 5.00
N ASN A 48 -2.96 1.95 5.14
CA ASN A 48 -3.97 2.18 4.11
C ASN A 48 -3.33 2.64 2.79
N ALA A 49 -2.35 3.55 2.85
CA ALA A 49 -1.62 3.99 1.67
C ALA A 49 -0.85 2.84 0.99
N ARG A 50 -0.18 1.97 1.76
CA ARG A 50 0.49 0.78 1.21
C ARG A 50 -0.49 -0.20 0.57
N ASN A 51 -1.63 -0.47 1.20
CA ASN A 51 -2.67 -1.35 0.65
C ASN A 51 -3.28 -0.79 -0.65
N THR A 52 -3.46 0.53 -0.74
CA THR A 52 -3.86 1.19 -2.00
C THR A 52 -2.80 1.00 -3.08
N ASN A 53 -1.52 1.17 -2.74
CA ASN A 53 -0.42 0.94 -3.69
C ASN A 53 -0.36 -0.53 -4.15
N ARG A 54 -0.56 -1.51 -3.26
CA ARG A 54 -0.63 -2.94 -3.63
C ARG A 54 -1.75 -3.23 -4.61
N THR A 55 -2.92 -2.63 -4.39
CA THR A 55 -4.07 -2.80 -5.30
C THR A 55 -3.80 -2.16 -6.67
N ALA A 56 -3.13 -1.01 -6.69
CA ALA A 56 -2.69 -0.37 -7.93
C ALA A 56 -1.65 -1.22 -8.68
N ASP A 57 -0.66 -1.77 -7.97
CA ASP A 57 0.34 -2.69 -8.53
C ASP A 57 -0.34 -3.94 -9.10
N ALA A 58 -1.27 -4.56 -8.37
CA ALA A 58 -2.03 -5.73 -8.83
C ALA A 58 -2.85 -5.43 -10.10
N THR A 59 -3.43 -4.24 -10.18
CA THR A 59 -4.17 -3.78 -11.37
C THR A 59 -3.24 -3.59 -12.56
N LYS A 60 -2.05 -3.04 -12.33
CA LYS A 60 -1.01 -2.91 -13.37
C LYS A 60 -0.57 -4.29 -13.86
N ILE A 61 -0.33 -5.23 -12.94
CA ILE A 61 -0.03 -6.62 -13.29
C ILE A 61 -1.15 -7.20 -14.16
N ALA A 62 -2.42 -7.11 -13.72
CA ALA A 62 -3.54 -7.61 -14.48
C ALA A 62 -3.65 -6.97 -15.88
N SER A 63 -3.42 -5.66 -16.01
CA SER A 63 -3.43 -4.99 -17.33
C SER A 63 -2.37 -5.53 -18.28
N SER A 64 -1.17 -5.85 -17.80
CA SER A 64 -0.10 -6.40 -18.62
C SER A 64 -0.40 -7.83 -19.11
N VAL A 65 -1.04 -8.64 -18.26
CA VAL A 65 -1.50 -9.99 -18.62
C VAL A 65 -2.61 -9.89 -19.65
N ASN A 66 -3.56 -8.96 -19.47
CA ASN A 66 -4.59 -8.68 -20.46
C ASN A 66 -4.01 -8.27 -21.81
N GLU A 67 -3.00 -7.41 -21.81
CA GLU A 67 -2.29 -7.02 -23.03
C GLU A 67 -1.64 -8.23 -23.72
N CYS A 68 -1.06 -9.16 -22.95
CA CYS A 68 -0.54 -10.42 -23.47
C CYS A 68 -1.62 -11.25 -24.18
N LEU A 69 -2.75 -11.45 -23.49
CA LEU A 69 -3.85 -12.27 -23.97
C LEU A 69 -4.48 -11.66 -25.20
N SER A 70 -4.71 -10.34 -25.19
CA SER A 70 -5.22 -9.58 -26.33
C SER A 70 -4.34 -9.76 -27.57
N ASN A 71 -3.03 -9.64 -27.41
CA ASN A 71 -2.06 -9.80 -28.50
C ASN A 71 -1.91 -11.25 -28.98
N ARG A 72 -2.38 -12.23 -28.20
CA ARG A 72 -2.24 -13.68 -28.49
C ARG A 72 -3.58 -14.41 -28.57
N ASN A 73 -4.61 -13.73 -29.10
CA ASN A 73 -5.94 -14.31 -29.36
C ASN A 73 -6.61 -14.97 -28.14
N ASN A 74 -6.36 -14.44 -26.94
CA ASN A 74 -6.87 -14.94 -25.66
C ASN A 74 -6.45 -16.39 -25.33
N VAL A 75 -5.30 -16.83 -25.86
CA VAL A 75 -4.75 -18.16 -25.55
C VAL A 75 -3.87 -18.08 -24.31
N THR A 76 -4.37 -18.53 -23.16
CA THR A 76 -3.64 -18.41 -21.87
C THR A 76 -2.31 -19.15 -21.86
N THR A 77 -2.19 -20.27 -22.58
CA THR A 77 -0.96 -21.07 -22.67
C THR A 77 0.18 -20.40 -23.43
N SER A 78 -0.07 -19.20 -23.95
CA SER A 78 0.94 -18.38 -24.62
C SER A 78 1.45 -17.24 -23.73
N CYS A 79 0.85 -17.08 -22.55
CA CYS A 79 1.13 -16.05 -21.56
C CYS A 79 1.45 -16.64 -20.17
N ASP A 80 1.55 -17.97 -20.06
CA ASP A 80 1.82 -18.69 -18.80
C ASP A 80 3.27 -19.18 -18.67
N ALA A 81 4.06 -19.03 -19.73
CA ALA A 81 5.50 -19.23 -19.72
C ALA A 81 6.19 -18.12 -18.91
N HIS A 82 7.12 -18.51 -18.05
CA HIS A 82 7.91 -17.61 -17.23
C HIS A 82 9.40 -17.83 -17.41
N ASP A 83 10.17 -16.76 -17.28
CA ASP A 83 11.64 -16.82 -17.28
C ASP A 83 12.17 -17.25 -15.91
N ALA A 84 13.51 -17.32 -15.79
CA ALA A 84 14.18 -17.66 -14.53
C ALA A 84 13.93 -16.65 -13.40
N ASN A 85 13.35 -15.49 -13.71
CA ASN A 85 13.02 -14.42 -12.78
C ASN A 85 11.52 -14.40 -12.44
N SER A 86 10.79 -15.46 -12.81
CA SER A 86 9.33 -15.59 -12.65
C SER A 86 8.53 -14.49 -13.38
N GLN A 87 9.12 -13.83 -14.38
CA GLN A 87 8.43 -12.85 -15.21
C GLN A 87 7.76 -13.54 -16.40
N ILE A 88 6.58 -13.05 -16.81
CA ILE A 88 5.87 -13.60 -17.97
C ILE A 88 6.69 -13.36 -19.24
N VAL A 89 7.06 -14.43 -19.94
CA VAL A 89 7.82 -14.34 -21.19
C VAL A 89 6.95 -13.67 -22.26
N GLY A 90 7.42 -12.55 -22.80
CA GLY A 90 6.70 -11.82 -23.86
C GLY A 90 5.61 -10.88 -23.36
N VAL A 91 5.65 -10.52 -22.08
CA VAL A 91 4.96 -9.36 -21.48
C VAL A 91 6.00 -8.48 -20.83
N THR A 92 6.03 -7.19 -21.20
CA THR A 92 6.93 -6.23 -20.55
C THR A 92 6.34 -5.81 -19.20
N LEU A 93 6.40 -6.71 -18.23
CA LEU A 93 6.17 -6.42 -16.84
C LEU A 93 7.46 -5.92 -16.22
N ASP A 94 7.63 -4.60 -16.19
CA ASP A 94 8.74 -4.02 -15.44
C ASP A 94 8.42 -4.04 -13.94
N ASN A 95 8.84 -5.11 -13.24
CA ASN A 95 8.67 -5.25 -11.80
C ASN A 95 9.34 -4.11 -11.00
N THR A 96 10.29 -3.36 -11.59
CA THR A 96 10.90 -2.19 -10.92
C THR A 96 9.93 -1.02 -10.79
N THR A 97 8.86 -1.02 -11.58
CA THR A 97 7.81 0.02 -11.53
C THR A 97 6.71 -0.29 -10.52
N LEU A 98 6.75 -1.48 -9.91
CA LEU A 98 5.83 -1.88 -8.84
C LEU A 98 6.36 -1.36 -7.51
N ARG A 99 5.48 -0.77 -6.69
CA ARG A 99 5.91 -0.09 -5.45
C ARG A 99 5.92 -1.00 -4.24
N GLN A 100 5.06 -2.01 -4.22
CA GLN A 100 4.81 -2.89 -3.08
C GLN A 100 4.87 -4.36 -3.48
N LEU A 101 4.34 -4.72 -4.66
CA LEU A 101 4.37 -6.10 -5.16
C LEU A 101 5.65 -6.34 -5.96
N THR A 102 6.78 -6.45 -5.27
CA THR A 102 8.12 -6.55 -5.90
C THR A 102 8.41 -7.92 -6.50
N THR A 103 7.71 -8.96 -6.05
CA THR A 103 7.84 -10.32 -6.58
C THR A 103 6.55 -10.70 -7.30
N VAL A 104 6.67 -11.18 -8.53
CA VAL A 104 5.54 -11.67 -9.31
C VAL A 104 5.86 -13.11 -9.70
N ASN A 105 4.99 -14.03 -9.30
CA ASN A 105 5.08 -15.43 -9.68
C ASN A 105 3.99 -15.74 -10.69
N VAL A 106 4.36 -16.42 -11.76
CA VAL A 106 3.45 -16.79 -12.83
C VAL A 106 3.29 -18.29 -12.80
N ASN A 107 2.08 -18.73 -12.48
CA ASN A 107 1.80 -20.13 -12.28
C ASN A 107 0.77 -20.57 -13.31
N THR A 108 1.03 -21.70 -13.94
CA THR A 108 0.00 -22.44 -14.67
C THR A 108 -0.96 -23.01 -13.62
N ALA A 109 -2.19 -22.51 -13.53
CA ALA A 109 -3.18 -23.26 -12.74
C ALA A 109 -3.47 -24.56 -13.48
N ALA A 110 -3.73 -25.60 -12.70
CA ALA A 110 -3.86 -26.95 -13.20
C ALA A 110 -4.85 -27.05 -14.36
N THR A 111 -4.53 -27.93 -15.31
CA THR A 111 -5.30 -28.23 -16.52
C THR A 111 -6.70 -28.79 -16.27
N SER A 112 -7.17 -28.83 -15.02
CA SER A 112 -8.44 -29.40 -14.59
C SER A 112 -9.03 -28.61 -13.41
N PRO A 113 -10.36 -28.39 -13.34
CA PRO A 113 -11.05 -27.62 -12.29
C PRO A 113 -10.96 -28.21 -10.86
N ALA A 114 -10.24 -29.31 -10.66
CA ALA A 114 -10.14 -30.07 -9.40
C ALA A 114 -8.72 -30.17 -8.81
N ALA A 115 -7.69 -29.66 -9.50
CA ALA A 115 -6.34 -29.60 -8.92
C ALA A 115 -6.15 -28.22 -8.29
N SER A 116 -5.84 -28.23 -6.98
CA SER A 116 -5.75 -27.08 -6.07
C SER A 116 -5.60 -25.76 -6.82
N PRO A 117 -6.65 -24.93 -6.92
CA PRO A 117 -6.53 -23.64 -7.57
C PRO A 117 -5.53 -22.88 -6.72
N GLY A 118 -4.29 -22.71 -7.19
CA GLY A 118 -3.24 -21.92 -6.56
C GLY A 118 -3.14 -21.83 -5.03
N ALA A 119 -2.48 -20.77 -4.58
CA ALA A 119 -2.50 -20.30 -3.19
C ALA A 119 -2.29 -18.78 -3.21
N PHE A 120 -2.95 -18.07 -2.30
CA PHE A 120 -2.54 -16.71 -1.97
C PHE A 120 -1.07 -16.73 -1.51
N PRO A 121 -0.28 -15.70 -1.81
CA PRO A 121 1.09 -15.60 -1.34
C PRO A 121 1.15 -15.64 0.19
N ALA A 122 2.29 -16.06 0.75
CA ALA A 122 2.49 -16.08 2.20
C ALA A 122 2.77 -14.68 2.80
N ASP A 123 3.13 -13.71 1.94
CA ASP A 123 3.54 -12.36 2.33
C ASP A 123 2.71 -11.28 1.60
N THR A 124 3.08 -10.01 1.79
CA THR A 124 2.41 -8.83 1.20
C THR A 124 3.20 -8.18 0.06
N ALA A 125 4.32 -8.77 -0.34
CA ALA A 125 5.21 -8.26 -1.39
C ALA A 125 5.17 -9.10 -2.67
N THR A 126 4.53 -10.27 -2.59
CA THR A 126 4.40 -11.20 -3.69
C THR A 126 3.01 -11.12 -4.31
N ALA A 127 2.95 -11.21 -5.64
CA ALA A 127 1.73 -11.44 -6.40
C ALA A 127 1.85 -12.79 -7.12
N ASN A 128 0.84 -13.65 -7.00
CA ASN A 128 0.78 -14.91 -7.73
C ASN A 128 -0.28 -14.81 -8.83
N ILE A 129 0.11 -15.08 -10.06
CA ILE A 129 -0.78 -15.09 -11.22
C ILE A 129 -1.14 -16.54 -11.52
N TYR A 130 -2.43 -16.81 -11.70
CA TYR A 130 -2.93 -18.12 -12.10
C TYR A 130 -3.85 -17.96 -13.30
N PHE A 131 -3.62 -18.77 -14.35
CA PHE A 131 -4.50 -18.83 -15.51
C PHE A 131 -5.63 -19.84 -15.29
N ARG A 132 -6.74 -19.71 -16.03
CA ARG A 132 -7.94 -20.55 -15.90
C ARG A 132 -8.60 -20.50 -14.52
N THR A 133 -8.41 -19.40 -13.83
CA THR A 133 -9.00 -19.13 -12.52
C THR A 133 -9.59 -17.73 -12.53
N LYS A 134 -10.54 -17.48 -11.63
CA LYS A 134 -11.21 -16.20 -11.46
C LYS A 134 -11.25 -15.80 -10.00
N CYS A 135 -11.29 -14.50 -9.76
CA CYS A 135 -11.54 -13.93 -8.44
C CYS A 135 -13.02 -14.12 -8.09
N GLY A 136 -13.30 -14.48 -6.84
CA GLY A 136 -14.65 -14.55 -6.29
C GLY A 136 -15.25 -13.16 -6.12
N THR A 137 -16.58 -13.09 -5.96
CA THR A 137 -17.31 -11.83 -5.79
C THR A 137 -16.90 -11.06 -4.53
N ASP A 138 -16.36 -11.76 -3.54
CA ASP A 138 -15.91 -11.17 -2.28
C ASP A 138 -14.54 -10.47 -2.40
N GLY A 139 -13.85 -10.64 -3.53
CA GLY A 139 -12.53 -10.07 -3.77
C GLY A 139 -11.41 -10.68 -2.94
N SER A 140 -11.67 -11.78 -2.23
CA SER A 140 -10.77 -12.44 -1.27
C SER A 140 -10.77 -13.97 -1.39
N SER A 141 -11.54 -14.51 -2.31
CA SER A 141 -11.62 -15.92 -2.66
C SER A 141 -11.39 -16.08 -4.16
N TYR A 142 -11.09 -17.27 -4.64
CA TYR A 142 -10.87 -17.53 -6.06
C TYR A 142 -11.29 -18.95 -6.38
N SER A 143 -11.64 -19.19 -7.63
CA SER A 143 -12.15 -20.48 -8.10
C SER A 143 -11.64 -20.78 -9.50
N ALA A 144 -11.90 -21.99 -9.98
CA ALA A 144 -11.73 -22.29 -11.40
C ALA A 144 -12.55 -21.30 -12.26
N GLY A 145 -11.93 -20.88 -13.36
CA GLY A 145 -12.49 -20.00 -14.38
C GLY A 145 -12.54 -20.70 -15.74
N ASN A 146 -12.91 -19.96 -16.78
CA ASN A 146 -12.86 -20.44 -18.15
C ASN A 146 -11.41 -20.46 -18.68
N SER A 147 -11.20 -20.96 -19.91
CA SER A 147 -9.86 -21.11 -20.49
C SER A 147 -9.14 -19.81 -20.86
N GLN A 148 -9.80 -18.66 -20.75
CA GLN A 148 -9.29 -17.32 -21.12
C GLN A 148 -9.06 -16.43 -19.90
N GLN A 149 -9.64 -16.80 -18.75
CA GLN A 149 -9.57 -16.04 -17.52
C GLN A 149 -8.25 -16.24 -16.79
N PHE A 150 -7.88 -15.25 -16.00
CA PHE A 150 -6.80 -15.36 -15.03
C PHE A 150 -7.13 -14.59 -13.76
N VAL A 151 -6.34 -14.85 -12.72
CA VAL A 151 -6.43 -14.12 -11.46
C VAL A 151 -5.04 -13.73 -10.99
N VAL A 152 -4.93 -12.53 -10.41
CA VAL A 152 -3.77 -12.07 -9.65
C VAL A 152 -4.15 -12.13 -8.17
N LEU A 153 -3.46 -12.98 -7.41
CA LEU A 153 -3.63 -13.15 -5.97
C LEU A 153 -2.53 -12.38 -5.24
N TYR A 154 -2.92 -11.56 -4.28
CA TYR A 154 -2.00 -10.76 -3.45
C TYR A 154 -2.60 -10.58 -2.05
N ASN A 155 -1.83 -9.98 -1.15
CA ASN A 155 -2.29 -9.72 0.21
C ASN A 155 -2.17 -8.24 0.58
N ASN A 156 -3.16 -7.75 1.32
CA ASN A 156 -3.11 -6.48 2.04
C ASN A 156 -2.71 -6.68 3.50
N GLU A 157 -2.17 -5.65 4.12
CA GLU A 157 -1.90 -5.64 5.57
C GLU A 157 -3.21 -5.46 6.37
N SER A 158 -3.38 -6.26 7.42
CA SER A 158 -4.44 -6.12 8.42
C SER A 158 -4.01 -5.22 9.59
N SER A 159 -4.97 -4.64 10.30
CA SER A 159 -4.73 -3.92 11.57
C SER A 159 -4.16 -4.81 12.67
N GLY A 160 -4.40 -6.12 12.62
CA GLY A 160 -3.89 -7.12 13.57
C GLY A 160 -2.54 -7.75 13.20
N GLY A 161 -1.84 -7.25 12.18
CA GLY A 161 -0.52 -7.78 11.78
C GLY A 161 -0.57 -9.04 10.91
N GLY A 162 -1.76 -9.49 10.52
CA GLY A 162 -1.95 -10.58 9.55
C GLY A 162 -2.13 -10.09 8.10
N ASN A 163 -2.22 -11.04 7.18
CA ASN A 163 -2.49 -10.79 5.77
C ASN A 163 -4.00 -10.88 5.49
N VAL A 164 -4.49 -9.99 4.63
CA VAL A 164 -5.84 -10.05 4.08
C VAL A 164 -5.74 -10.42 2.61
N ASN A 165 -6.23 -11.62 2.28
CA ASN A 165 -6.24 -12.12 0.91
C ASN A 165 -7.05 -11.19 0.01
N ARG A 166 -6.47 -10.83 -1.14
CA ARG A 166 -7.12 -10.03 -2.17
C ARG A 166 -6.84 -10.60 -3.55
N CYS A 167 -7.83 -10.54 -4.41
CA CYS A 167 -7.66 -10.93 -5.80
C CYS A 167 -8.25 -9.92 -6.77
N ILE A 168 -7.72 -9.94 -7.98
CA ILE A 168 -8.28 -9.26 -9.14
C ILE A 168 -8.25 -10.23 -10.31
N SER A 169 -9.36 -10.32 -11.05
CA SER A 169 -9.49 -11.15 -12.24
C SER A 169 -9.40 -10.33 -13.51
N GLY A 170 -8.88 -10.96 -14.57
CA GLY A 170 -9.00 -10.51 -15.95
C GLY A 170 -9.63 -11.59 -16.82
#